data_AF-A0A1F2T578-F1
#
_entry.id   AF-A0A1F2T578-F1
#
_cell.length_a   1.000
_cell.length_b   1.000
_cell.length_c   1.000
_cell.angle_alpha   90.00
_cell.angle_beta   90.00
_cell.angle_gamma   90.00
#
_symmetry.space_group_name_H-M   'P 1'
#
loop_
_entity.id
_entity.type
_entity.pdbx_description
1 polymer ?
#
loop_
_entity_poly.entity_id
_entity_poly.type
_entity_poly.pdbx_seq_one_letter_code
_entity_poly.pdbx_strand_id
1 'polypeptide(L)'
;MERLAMTAAVATLVIGGILGYLAQRSRMCFVGGIRDFVLIRDTYLLRGLAAFGLTAWVAFPLAAVAGAPAAAPLDAADALTIVLTVVGGFGVGYVSVLANGCPMRQHVLAAQGVKSSLAYLAGFFGGAVLFHMVTAPLLFRILE
;
A
#
# COMPACT_ATOMS: atom_id res chain seq x y z
N MET A 1 16.97 -4.14 24.13
CA MET A 1 16.38 -3.46 22.96
C MET A 1 17.01 -3.91 21.65
N GLU A 2 18.34 -4.04 21.55
CA GLU A 2 19.02 -4.44 20.29
C GLU A 2 18.66 -5.83 19.76
N ARG A 3 18.54 -6.86 20.61
CA ARG A 3 18.12 -8.21 20.16
C ARG A 3 16.70 -8.23 19.60
N LEU A 4 15.78 -7.46 20.19
CA LEU A 4 14.39 -7.37 19.74
C LEU A 4 14.29 -6.63 18.39
N ALA A 5 15.09 -5.57 18.22
CA ALA A 5 15.21 -4.85 16.96
C ALA A 5 15.80 -5.72 15.84
N MET A 6 16.82 -6.53 16.16
CA MET A 6 17.43 -7.44 15.20
C MET A 6 16.47 -8.58 14.79
N THR A 7 15.74 -9.17 15.74
CA THR A 7 14.69 -10.16 15.41
C THR A 7 13.57 -9.55 14.58
N ALA A 8 13.16 -8.30 14.88
CA ALA A 8 12.15 -7.61 14.10
C ALA A 8 12.63 -7.29 12.67
N ALA A 9 13.88 -6.85 12.50
CA ALA A 9 14.46 -6.57 11.19
C ALA A 9 14.58 -7.83 10.32
N VAL A 10 15.02 -8.95 10.91
CA VAL A 10 15.08 -10.23 10.19
C VAL A 10 13.67 -10.72 9.85
N ALA A 11 12.71 -10.60 10.77
CA ALA A 11 11.33 -11.01 10.53
C ALA A 11 10.68 -10.20 9.39
N THR A 12 10.84 -8.87 9.36
CA THR A 12 10.30 -8.03 8.28
C THR A 12 10.99 -8.28 6.95
N LEU A 13 12.29 -8.58 6.94
CA LEU A 13 13.00 -8.96 5.72
C LEU A 13 12.47 -10.28 5.13
N VAL A 14 12.28 -11.30 5.98
CA VAL A 14 11.74 -12.60 5.55
C VAL A 14 10.31 -12.45 5.03
N ILE A 15 9.44 -11.74 5.77
CA ILE A 15 8.06 -11.49 5.36
C ILE A 15 8.02 -10.68 4.05
N GLY A 16 8.84 -9.63 3.94
CA GLY A 16 8.96 -8.81 2.74
C GLY A 16 9.44 -9.61 1.52
N GLY A 17 10.40 -10.52 1.70
CA GLY A 17 10.86 -11.43 0.66
C GLY A 17 9.77 -12.39 0.18
N ILE A 18 9.02 -13.00 1.11
CA ILE A 18 7.88 -13.87 0.79
C ILE A 18 6.81 -13.09 0.03
N LEU A 19 6.40 -11.92 0.54
CA LEU A 19 5.41 -11.06 -0.12
C LEU A 19 5.89 -10.60 -1.51
N GLY A 20 7.17 -10.26 -1.66
CA GLY A 20 7.77 -9.90 -2.93
C GLY A 20 7.74 -11.06 -3.95
N TYR A 21 8.07 -12.28 -3.52
CA TYR A 21 7.98 -13.46 -4.37
C TYR A 21 6.54 -13.76 -4.80
N LEU A 22 5.58 -13.73 -3.85
CA LEU A 22 4.15 -13.91 -4.15
C LEU A 22 3.62 -12.82 -5.10
N ALA A 23 4.08 -11.57 -4.91
CA ALA A 23 3.73 -10.44 -5.76
C ALA A 23 4.19 -10.64 -7.21
N GLN A 24 5.44 -11.08 -7.41
CA GLN A 24 5.99 -11.37 -8.73
C GLN A 24 5.24 -12.52 -9.42
N ARG A 25 4.90 -13.58 -8.67
CA ARG A 25 4.19 -14.75 -9.22
C ARG A 25 2.74 -14.44 -9.59
N SER A 26 2.04 -13.68 -8.74
CA SER A 26 0.62 -13.39 -8.94
C SER A 26 0.36 -12.27 -9.96
N ARG A 27 1.37 -11.45 -10.26
CA ARG A 27 1.23 -10.22 -11.10
C ARG A 27 0.04 -9.36 -10.64
N MET A 28 -0.18 -9.30 -9.33
CA MET A 28 -1.32 -8.62 -8.72
C MET A 28 -1.37 -7.14 -9.10
N CYS A 29 -2.48 -6.73 -9.70
CA CYS A 29 -2.77 -5.33 -10.00
C CYS A 29 -4.24 -5.05 -9.68
N PHE A 30 -4.49 -4.33 -8.58
CA PHE A 30 -5.87 -4.03 -8.14
C PHE A 30 -6.66 -3.22 -9.18
N VAL A 31 -6.00 -2.27 -9.85
CA VAL A 31 -6.60 -1.49 -10.95
C VAL A 31 -6.86 -2.37 -12.18
N GLY A 32 -5.93 -3.28 -12.47
CA GLY A 32 -6.07 -4.24 -13.58
C GLY A 32 -7.24 -5.19 -13.38
N GLY A 33 -7.45 -5.70 -12.16
CA GLY A 33 -8.58 -6.57 -11.84
C GLY A 33 -9.94 -5.92 -12.09
N ILE A 34 -10.10 -4.64 -11.75
CA ILE A 34 -11.34 -3.89 -12.03
C ILE A 34 -11.51 -3.67 -13.53
N ARG A 35 -10.45 -3.23 -14.22
CA ARG A 35 -10.49 -2.99 -15.68
C ARG A 35 -10.82 -4.25 -16.47
N ASP A 36 -10.16 -5.36 -16.15
CA ASP A 36 -10.29 -6.62 -16.89
C ASP A 36 -11.67 -7.27 -16.61
N PHE A 37 -12.24 -7.05 -15.43
CA PHE A 37 -13.63 -7.41 -15.13
C PHE A 37 -14.63 -6.60 -15.97
N VAL A 38 -14.44 -5.28 -16.09
CA VAL A 38 -15.35 -4.43 -16.86
C VAL A 38 -15.29 -4.73 -18.36
N LEU A 39 -14.08 -4.96 -18.91
CA LEU A 39 -13.90 -5.12 -20.36
C LEU A 39 -14.11 -6.57 -20.84
N ILE A 40 -13.54 -7.56 -20.13
CA ILE A 40 -13.45 -8.96 -20.58
C ILE A 40 -14.28 -9.88 -19.66
N ARG A 41 -14.75 -9.38 -18.51
CA ARG A 41 -15.39 -10.17 -17.44
C ARG A 41 -14.49 -11.27 -16.87
N ASP A 42 -13.18 -11.05 -16.88
CA ASP A 42 -12.24 -11.93 -16.20
C ASP A 42 -12.35 -11.70 -14.68
N THR A 43 -12.67 -12.76 -13.93
CA THR A 43 -12.83 -12.70 -12.47
C THR A 43 -11.60 -13.23 -11.71
N TYR A 44 -10.56 -13.70 -12.40
CA TYR A 44 -9.39 -14.30 -11.78
C TYR A 44 -8.64 -13.30 -10.89
N LEU A 45 -8.29 -12.11 -11.41
CA LEU A 45 -7.66 -11.04 -10.61
C LEU A 45 -8.63 -10.45 -9.57
N LEU A 46 -9.93 -10.38 -9.90
CA LEU A 46 -10.94 -9.82 -9.00
C LEU A 46 -11.14 -10.69 -7.75
N ARG A 47 -11.12 -12.02 -7.90
CA ARG A 47 -11.15 -12.98 -6.78
C ARG A 47 -9.93 -12.84 -5.90
N GLY A 48 -8.76 -12.56 -6.46
CA GLY A 48 -7.54 -12.26 -5.70
C GLY A 48 -7.68 -11.01 -4.84
N LEU A 49 -8.22 -9.91 -5.40
CA LEU A 49 -8.52 -8.68 -4.66
C LEU A 49 -9.53 -8.93 -3.54
N ALA A 50 -10.63 -9.65 -3.83
CA ALA A 50 -11.65 -9.98 -2.84
C ALA A 50 -11.09 -10.86 -1.71
N ALA A 51 -10.27 -11.86 -2.03
CA ALA A 51 -9.61 -12.70 -1.04
C ALA A 51 -8.65 -11.89 -0.15
N PHE A 52 -7.87 -10.97 -0.72
CA PHE A 52 -6.98 -10.10 0.05
C PHE A 52 -7.78 -9.19 1.01
N GLY A 53 -8.88 -8.60 0.56
CA GLY A 53 -9.76 -7.79 1.40
C GLY A 53 -10.42 -8.59 2.52
N LEU A 54 -10.95 -9.78 2.22
CA LEU A 54 -11.59 -10.64 3.22
C LEU A 54 -10.58 -11.18 4.25
N THR A 55 -9.41 -11.61 3.80
CA THR A 55 -8.35 -12.08 4.71
C THR A 55 -7.89 -10.97 5.64
N ALA A 56 -7.71 -9.74 5.13
CA ALA A 56 -7.40 -8.58 5.98
C ALA A 56 -8.52 -8.31 7.00
N TRP A 57 -9.78 -8.29 6.55
CA TRP A 57 -10.95 -8.06 7.42
C TRP A 57 -11.05 -9.07 8.56
N VAL A 58 -10.68 -10.33 8.34
CA VAL A 58 -10.70 -11.38 9.37
C VAL A 58 -9.41 -11.40 10.19
N ALA A 59 -8.26 -11.17 9.58
CA ALA A 59 -6.96 -11.25 10.25
C ALA A 59 -6.74 -10.12 11.26
N PHE A 60 -7.16 -8.88 10.96
CA PHE A 60 -7.00 -7.75 11.88
C PHE A 60 -7.74 -7.92 13.23
N PRO A 61 -9.04 -8.29 13.27
CA PRO A 61 -9.72 -8.53 14.54
C PRO A 61 -9.19 -9.76 15.26
N LEU A 62 -8.84 -10.84 14.54
CA LEU A 62 -8.23 -12.02 15.18
C LEU A 62 -6.86 -11.70 15.80
N ALA A 63 -6.05 -10.87 15.14
CA ALA A 63 -4.78 -10.39 15.67
C ALA A 63 -4.99 -9.51 16.92
N ALA A 64 -6.03 -8.67 16.93
CA ALA A 64 -6.38 -7.88 18.10
C ALA A 64 -6.77 -8.76 19.31
N VAL A 65 -7.52 -9.85 19.08
CA VAL A 65 -7.85 -10.83 20.13
C VAL A 65 -6.61 -11.61 20.61
N ALA A 66 -5.65 -11.87 19.72
CA ALA A 66 -4.39 -12.54 20.03
C ALA A 66 -3.36 -11.66 20.77
N GLY A 67 -3.71 -10.42 21.13
CA GLY A 67 -2.82 -9.50 21.85
C GLY A 67 -1.76 -8.83 20.98
N ALA A 68 -1.93 -8.82 19.65
CA ALA A 68 -1.11 -7.99 18.77
C ALA A 68 -1.44 -6.50 19.00
N PRO A 69 -0.47 -5.58 18.88
CA PRO A 69 -0.74 -4.15 18.96
C PRO A 69 -1.83 -3.80 17.93
N ALA A 70 -2.90 -3.16 18.40
CA ALA A 70 -4.03 -2.78 17.57
C ALA A 70 -3.53 -2.04 16.32
N ALA A 71 -4.02 -2.44 15.15
CA ALA A 71 -3.65 -1.85 13.86
C ALA A 71 -4.20 -0.42 13.76
N ALA A 72 -3.48 0.54 14.36
CA ALA A 72 -3.84 1.94 14.56
C ALA A 72 -5.20 2.13 15.29
N PRO A 73 -5.29 3.05 16.27
CA PRO A 73 -6.59 3.42 16.77
C PRO A 73 -7.37 4.05 15.60
N LEU A 74 -8.54 3.51 15.28
CA LEU A 74 -9.59 4.19 14.51
C LEU A 74 -10.18 5.35 15.35
N ASP A 75 -9.35 6.03 16.14
CA ASP A 75 -9.75 7.14 16.99
C ASP A 75 -10.14 8.28 16.06
N ALA A 76 -11.42 8.62 16.11
CA ALA A 76 -12.07 9.74 15.44
C ALA A 76 -11.52 10.03 14.04
N ALA A 77 -12.14 9.43 13.02
CA ALA A 77 -12.08 9.96 11.66
C ALA A 77 -12.68 11.38 11.68
N ASP A 78 -11.84 12.36 12.04
CA ASP A 78 -12.20 13.76 11.96
C ASP A 78 -12.50 14.10 10.50
N ALA A 79 -13.43 15.02 10.27
CA ALA A 79 -13.89 15.35 8.91
C ALA A 79 -12.70 15.75 8.02
N LEU A 80 -11.69 16.39 8.61
CA LEU A 80 -10.44 16.76 7.94
C LEU A 80 -9.64 15.55 7.46
N THR A 81 -9.48 14.51 8.28
CA THR A 81 -8.76 13.28 7.94
C THR A 81 -9.45 12.52 6.81
N ILE A 82 -10.78 12.51 6.80
CA ILE A 82 -11.56 11.90 5.71
C ILE A 82 -11.32 12.67 4.40
N VAL A 83 -11.40 14.00 4.44
CA VAL A 83 -11.17 14.83 3.24
C VAL A 83 -9.75 14.62 2.70
N LEU A 84 -8.73 14.66 3.57
CA LEU A 84 -7.34 14.47 3.19
C LEU A 84 -7.09 13.08 2.58
N THR A 85 -7.66 12.02 3.17
CA THR A 85 -7.51 10.65 2.65
C THR A 85 -8.23 10.44 1.33
N VAL A 86 -9.41 11.05 1.13
CA VAL A 86 -10.13 11.01 -0.15
C VAL A 86 -9.33 11.75 -1.23
N VAL A 87 -8.91 12.99 -0.98
CA VAL A 87 -8.14 13.79 -1.94
C VAL A 87 -6.81 13.11 -2.26
N GLY A 88 -6.09 12.63 -1.25
CA GLY A 88 -4.83 11.90 -1.42
C GLY A 88 -5.01 10.58 -2.17
N GLY A 89 -6.04 9.80 -1.83
CA GLY A 89 -6.37 8.54 -2.50
C GLY A 89 -6.71 8.73 -3.98
N PHE A 90 -7.52 9.74 -4.30
CA PHE A 90 -7.80 10.11 -5.70
C PHE A 90 -6.54 10.56 -6.44
N GLY A 91 -5.68 11.37 -5.79
CA GLY A 91 -4.42 11.82 -6.37
C GLY A 91 -3.47 10.66 -6.71
N VAL A 92 -3.26 9.75 -5.75
CA VAL A 92 -2.43 8.55 -5.96
C VAL A 92 -3.04 7.66 -7.06
N GLY A 93 -4.35 7.48 -7.07
CA GLY A 93 -5.06 6.73 -8.10
C GLY A 93 -4.84 7.33 -9.50
N TYR A 94 -5.04 8.63 -9.64
CA TYR A 94 -4.89 9.35 -10.92
C TYR A 94 -3.46 9.23 -11.48
N VAL A 95 -2.45 9.52 -10.66
CA VAL A 95 -1.03 9.44 -11.08
C VAL A 95 -0.63 7.99 -11.39
N SER A 96 -1.16 7.02 -10.65
CA SER A 96 -0.87 5.60 -10.88
C SER A 96 -1.43 5.10 -12.22
N VAL A 97 -2.64 5.53 -12.59
CA VAL A 97 -3.25 5.20 -13.89
C VAL A 97 -2.44 5.80 -15.04
N LEU A 98 -1.96 7.05 -14.92
CA LEU A 98 -1.06 7.66 -15.91
C LEU A 98 0.24 6.85 -16.09
N ALA A 99 0.78 6.29 -15.00
CA ALA A 99 1.94 5.41 -15.02
C ALA A 99 1.64 3.97 -15.50
N ASN A 100 0.43 3.70 -16.02
CA ASN A 100 0.00 2.37 -16.49
C ASN A 100 0.04 1.27 -15.40
N GLY A 101 -0.21 1.59 -14.13
CA GLY A 101 -0.21 0.57 -13.08
C GLY A 101 -0.82 1.00 -11.75
N CYS A 102 -0.53 0.19 -10.73
CA CYS A 102 -0.73 0.55 -9.33
C CYS A 102 0.63 0.55 -8.63
N PRO A 103 0.76 1.16 -7.44
CA PRO A 103 2.05 1.22 -6.73
C PRO A 103 2.71 -0.15 -6.59
N MET A 104 1.94 -1.19 -6.25
CA MET A 104 2.43 -2.55 -6.09
C MET A 104 2.97 -3.15 -7.41
N ARG A 105 2.28 -2.95 -8.54
CA ARG A 105 2.77 -3.39 -9.86
C ARG A 105 4.08 -2.70 -10.24
N GLN A 106 4.24 -1.42 -9.92
CA GLN A 106 5.48 -0.69 -10.21
C GLN A 106 6.67 -1.22 -9.40
N HIS A 107 6.46 -1.68 -8.16
CA HIS A 107 7.50 -2.39 -7.38
C HIS A 107 7.94 -3.69 -8.06
N VAL A 108 6.99 -4.48 -8.57
CA VAL A 108 7.29 -5.73 -9.29
C VAL A 108 8.04 -5.46 -10.60
N LEU A 109 7.60 -4.47 -11.39
CA LEU A 109 8.25 -4.11 -12.66
C LEU A 109 9.64 -3.51 -12.46
N ALA A 110 9.83 -2.73 -11.40
CA ALA A 110 11.15 -2.22 -11.02
C ALA A 110 12.11 -3.35 -10.65
N ALA A 111 11.63 -4.38 -9.93
CA ALA A 111 12.42 -5.57 -9.63
C ALA A 111 12.77 -6.40 -10.89
N GLN A 112 11.97 -6.29 -11.95
CA GLN A 112 12.26 -6.90 -13.26
C GLN A 112 13.23 -6.07 -14.12
N GLY A 113 13.66 -4.90 -13.67
CA GLY A 113 14.63 -4.05 -14.37
C GLY A 113 14.02 -3.04 -15.35
N VAL A 114 12.71 -2.76 -15.27
CA VAL A 114 12.06 -1.78 -16.13
C VAL A 114 12.40 -0.35 -15.66
N LYS A 115 13.14 0.40 -16.48
CA LYS A 115 13.64 1.75 -16.14
C LYS A 115 12.54 2.77 -15.83
N SER A 116 11.41 2.72 -16.54
CA SER A 116 10.27 3.63 -16.31
C SER A 116 9.62 3.40 -14.95
N SER A 117 9.52 2.16 -14.50
CA SER A 117 9.00 1.81 -13.17
C SER A 117 9.96 2.22 -12.06
N LEU A 118 11.28 2.16 -12.30
CA LEU A 118 12.29 2.68 -11.38
C LEU A 118 12.13 4.20 -11.15
N ALA A 119 11.94 4.95 -12.24
CA ALA A 119 11.73 6.40 -12.17
C ALA A 119 10.44 6.76 -11.41
N TYR A 120 9.35 6.00 -11.63
CA TYR A 120 8.11 6.15 -10.87
C TYR A 120 8.32 5.92 -9.37
N LEU A 121 9.05 4.86 -8.99
CA LEU A 121 9.34 4.58 -7.57
C LEU A 121 10.22 5.64 -6.93
N ALA A 122 11.21 6.16 -7.64
CA ALA A 122 12.03 7.26 -7.14
C ALA A 122 11.16 8.49 -6.81
N GLY A 123 10.19 8.82 -7.68
CA GLY A 123 9.21 9.87 -7.42
C GLY A 123 8.25 9.54 -6.26
N PHE A 124 7.78 8.30 -6.17
CA PHE A 124 6.88 7.83 -5.10
C PHE A 124 7.54 7.92 -3.71
N PHE A 125 8.77 7.41 -3.56
CA PHE A 125 9.53 7.50 -2.31
C PHE A 125 9.97 8.93 -2.01
N GLY A 126 10.38 9.70 -3.02
CA GLY A 126 10.69 11.13 -2.86
C GLY A 126 9.49 11.92 -2.34
N GLY A 127 8.30 11.68 -2.90
CA GLY A 127 7.04 12.27 -2.45
C GLY A 127 6.67 11.86 -1.02
N ALA A 128 6.88 10.59 -0.64
CA ALA A 128 6.64 10.12 0.72
C ALA A 128 7.54 10.82 1.75
N VAL A 129 8.83 10.98 1.43
CA VAL A 129 9.78 11.69 2.31
C VAL A 129 9.40 13.17 2.43
N LEU A 130 9.08 13.84 1.32
CA LEU A 130 8.64 15.24 1.32
C LEU A 130 7.35 15.43 2.14
N PHE A 131 6.39 14.52 2.04
CA PHE A 131 5.15 14.57 2.80
C PHE A 131 5.42 14.53 4.31
N HIS A 132 6.28 13.63 4.76
CA HIS A 132 6.62 13.52 6.18
C HIS A 132 7.48 14.69 6.68
N MET A 133 8.41 15.20 5.87
CA MET A 133 9.30 16.28 6.29
C MET A 133 8.67 17.67 6.22
N VAL A 134 7.77 17.91 5.27
CA VAL A 134 7.23 19.25 5.00
C VAL A 134 5.74 19.31 5.30
N THR A 135 4.94 18.41 4.72
CA THR A 135 3.47 18.52 4.77
C THR A 135 2.91 18.19 6.15
N ALA A 136 3.39 17.13 6.80
CA ALA A 136 2.94 16.74 8.14
C ALA A 136 3.16 17.86 9.19
N PRO A 137 4.39 18.40 9.38
CA PRO A 137 4.59 19.47 10.37
C PRO A 137 3.89 20.78 10.00
N LEU A 138 3.68 21.05 8.71
CA LEU A 138 2.98 22.24 8.24
C LEU A 138 1.47 22.13 8.47
N LEU A 139 0.89 20.93 8.35
CA LEU A 139 -0.52 20.67 8.65
C LEU A 139 -0.81 20.87 10.15
N PHE A 140 0.06 20.36 11.03
CA PHE A 140 -0.10 20.56 12.48
C PHE A 140 0.03 22.04 12.88
N ARG A 141 0.90 22.81 12.22
CA ARG A 141 1.02 24.26 12.45
C ARG A 141 -0.14 25.12 11.94
N ILE A 142 -0.90 24.63 10.97
CA ILE A 142 -2.07 25.34 10.40
C ILE A 142 -3.35 25.00 11.17
N LEU A 143 -3.38 23.84 11.84
CA LEU A 143 -4.54 23.35 12.59
C LEU A 143 -4.52 23.72 14.08
N GLU A 144 -3.38 24.19 14.60
CA GLU A 144 -3.26 24.91 15.89
C GLU A 144 -3.66 26.40 15.73
#